data_AF-A0A9D6K7Y3-F1
#
_entry.id   AF-A0A9D6K7Y3-F1
#
_cell.length_a   1.000
_cell.length_b   1.000
_cell.length_c   1.000
_cell.angle_alpha   90.00
_cell.angle_beta   90.00
_cell.angle_gamma   90.00
#
_symmetry.space_group_name_H-M   'P 1'
#
loop_
_entity.id
_entity.type
_entity.pdbx_description
1 polymer ?
#
loop_
_entity_poly.entity_id
_entity_poly.type
_entity_poly.pdbx_seq_one_letter_code
_entity_poly.pdbx_strand_id
1 'polypeptide(L)'
;MENIKEKKREVTEIDHLFVDEKDARFWKTEGVRHNNLFWVRAMISRKREPAPVEDEDIVLPMDMKEKIRGCRTKSLLYRFLADGFNEPTVEFTRGIVNGTHSDNLGGLFKVFTSNKRMDDGRVAILNMNGQKFAETFDSLREEYCRNIYDTYLPFISPYESVYRGERQVMGLRTSDVNERYKKAGLGVEGGEMPDHISHECEFVSILSERIAGLLEEGNIKEAEEYEAMCDEFLRDHLLQWGAKFCEDLLALAKSDFYKGMALLGRGIFNKEYNRLRILGVL
;
A
#
# COMPACT_ATOMS: atom_id res chain seq x y z
N MET A 1 55.42 -4.69 -9.16
CA MET A 1 54.09 -5.34 -9.17
C MET A 1 53.58 -5.33 -7.75
N GLU A 2 52.90 -4.25 -7.39
CA GLU A 2 52.44 -4.01 -6.02
C GLU A 2 51.08 -4.67 -5.83
N ASN A 3 50.98 -5.41 -4.74
CA ASN A 3 49.91 -6.34 -4.43
C ASN A 3 48.66 -5.54 -4.01
N ILE A 4 47.70 -5.35 -4.93
CA ILE A 4 46.39 -4.76 -4.61
C ILE A 4 45.62 -5.77 -3.76
N LYS A 5 45.80 -5.67 -2.44
CA LYS A 5 44.88 -6.29 -1.48
C LYS A 5 43.50 -5.69 -1.71
N GLU A 6 42.58 -6.45 -2.28
CA GLU A 6 41.15 -6.16 -2.20
C GLU A 6 40.78 -6.01 -0.72
N LYS A 7 40.60 -4.76 -0.29
CA LYS A 7 40.13 -4.43 1.04
C LYS A 7 38.68 -4.88 1.09
N LYS A 8 38.40 -6.03 1.73
CA LYS A 8 37.04 -6.51 1.98
C LYS A 8 36.23 -5.36 2.57
N ARG A 9 35.25 -4.87 1.81
CA ARG A 9 34.39 -3.75 2.19
C ARG A 9 33.55 -4.18 3.39
N GLU A 10 33.71 -3.47 4.51
CA GLU A 10 32.89 -3.69 5.69
C GLU A 10 31.49 -3.16 5.42
N VAL A 11 30.51 -4.06 5.45
CA VAL A 11 29.10 -3.75 5.20
C VAL A 11 28.51 -3.21 6.50
N THR A 12 27.95 -2.02 6.43
CA THR A 12 27.31 -1.30 7.55
C THR A 12 25.79 -1.35 7.42
N GLU A 13 25.08 -1.04 8.50
CA GLU A 13 23.61 -0.95 8.51
C GLU A 13 23.06 -0.05 7.38
N ILE A 14 23.75 1.05 7.06
CA ILE A 14 23.39 1.96 5.95
C ILE A 14 23.45 1.28 4.56
N ASP A 15 24.35 0.31 4.33
CA ASP A 15 24.37 -0.44 3.06
C ASP A 15 23.15 -1.37 2.91
N HIS A 16 22.43 -1.64 3.99
CA HIS A 16 21.20 -2.42 3.97
C HIS A 16 19.95 -1.55 3.76
N LEU A 17 20.07 -0.24 3.92
CA LEU A 17 18.95 0.73 3.88
C LEU A 17 18.74 1.37 2.51
N PHE A 18 19.76 1.38 1.63
CA PHE A 18 19.71 2.04 0.33
C PHE A 18 19.95 1.05 -0.82
N VAL A 19 19.10 1.13 -1.85
CA VAL A 19 19.26 0.37 -3.10
C VAL A 19 20.42 0.88 -3.94
N ASP A 20 20.57 2.20 -4.04
CA ASP A 20 21.65 2.83 -4.80
C ASP A 20 22.91 2.90 -3.92
N GLU A 21 23.97 2.22 -4.35
CA GLU A 21 25.26 2.25 -3.65
C GLU A 21 25.88 3.65 -3.56
N LYS A 22 25.54 4.57 -4.47
CA LYS A 22 25.98 5.96 -4.41
C LYS A 22 25.22 6.71 -3.32
N ASP A 23 23.93 6.45 -3.16
CA ASP A 23 23.15 7.00 -2.05
C ASP A 23 23.61 6.42 -0.70
N ALA A 24 23.88 5.11 -0.63
CA ALA A 24 24.48 4.49 0.56
C ALA A 24 25.83 5.14 0.93
N ARG A 25 26.69 5.40 -0.07
CA ARG A 25 27.99 6.07 0.13
C ARG A 25 27.84 7.53 0.55
N PHE A 26 26.93 8.26 -0.09
CA PHE A 26 26.61 9.64 0.26
C PHE A 26 26.13 9.72 1.72
N TRP A 27 25.19 8.87 2.13
CA TRP A 27 24.64 8.93 3.49
C TRP A 27 25.59 8.44 4.58
N LYS A 28 26.52 7.54 4.27
CA LYS A 28 27.64 7.20 5.17
C LYS A 28 28.55 8.37 5.50
N THR A 29 28.70 9.30 4.56
CA THR A 29 29.61 10.45 4.69
C THR A 29 28.88 11.68 5.21
N GLU A 30 27.70 11.95 4.69
CA GLU A 30 26.95 13.19 4.93
C GLU A 30 25.84 13.04 5.97
N GLY A 31 25.39 11.81 6.27
CA GLY A 31 24.32 11.56 7.25
C GLY A 31 24.62 12.06 8.65
N VAL A 32 25.90 11.98 9.07
CA VAL A 32 26.37 12.50 10.37
C VAL A 32 26.28 14.03 10.43
N ARG A 33 26.47 14.73 9.31
CA ARG A 33 26.42 16.20 9.22
C ARG A 33 25.02 16.75 9.13
N HIS A 34 24.12 15.97 8.55
CA HIS A 34 22.73 16.34 8.34
C HIS A 34 21.78 15.72 9.36
N ASN A 35 22.30 15.40 10.56
CA ASN A 35 21.52 14.89 11.68
C ASN A 35 20.55 13.76 11.28
N ASN A 36 21.05 12.83 10.45
CA ASN A 36 20.33 11.68 9.92
C ASN A 36 19.32 11.93 8.79
N LEU A 37 19.38 13.05 8.03
CA LEU A 37 18.53 13.40 6.85
C LEU A 37 18.40 12.37 5.72
N PHE A 38 18.97 11.17 5.88
CA PHE A 38 18.90 10.03 4.97
C PHE A 38 17.46 9.58 4.64
N TRP A 39 16.49 10.01 5.46
CA TRP A 39 15.07 9.66 5.37
C TRP A 39 14.41 10.07 4.06
N VAL A 40 14.97 11.06 3.36
CA VAL A 40 14.44 11.53 2.07
C VAL A 40 14.56 10.46 0.97
N ARG A 41 15.31 9.37 1.20
CA ARG A 41 15.57 8.34 0.16
C ARG A 41 15.58 6.88 0.65
N ALA A 42 15.19 6.60 1.88
CA ALA A 42 15.26 5.24 2.43
C ALA A 42 14.14 4.34 1.87
N MET A 43 14.25 3.94 0.60
CA MET A 43 13.55 2.77 0.07
C MET A 43 14.36 1.53 0.46
N ILE A 44 13.92 0.83 1.51
CA ILE A 44 14.72 -0.18 2.22
C ILE A 44 14.95 -1.46 1.40
N SER A 45 14.02 -1.88 0.52
CA SER A 45 14.26 -3.10 -0.27
C SER A 45 15.15 -2.88 -1.50
N ARG A 46 16.18 -3.73 -1.64
CA ARG A 46 17.23 -3.76 -2.69
C ARG A 46 16.75 -3.86 -4.15
N LYS A 47 15.45 -4.00 -4.43
CA LYS A 47 14.92 -4.10 -5.80
C LYS A 47 14.26 -2.78 -6.21
N ARG A 48 14.64 -2.23 -7.37
CA ARG A 48 13.86 -1.19 -8.09
C ARG A 48 12.51 -1.80 -8.45
N GLU A 49 11.51 -1.59 -7.60
CA GLU A 49 10.16 -2.18 -7.67
C GLU A 49 10.16 -3.72 -7.79
N PRO A 50 9.41 -4.46 -6.94
CA PRO A 50 9.25 -5.88 -7.19
C PRO A 50 8.54 -6.04 -8.54
N ALA A 51 9.15 -6.77 -9.48
CA ALA A 51 8.49 -7.09 -10.74
C ALA A 51 7.07 -7.63 -10.45
N PRO A 52 6.06 -7.23 -11.24
CA PRO A 52 4.73 -7.79 -11.13
C PRO A 52 4.83 -9.31 -11.18
N VAL A 53 4.17 -9.99 -10.24
CA VAL A 53 4.06 -11.44 -10.31
C VAL A 53 2.92 -11.70 -11.28
N GLU A 54 3.23 -12.33 -12.43
CA GLU A 54 2.16 -12.75 -13.34
C GLU A 54 1.26 -13.74 -12.60
N ASP A 55 -0.03 -13.42 -12.58
CA ASP A 55 -1.06 -14.28 -11.99
C ASP A 55 -1.92 -14.77 -13.16
N GLU A 56 -1.93 -16.08 -13.40
CA GLU A 56 -2.58 -16.69 -14.57
C GLU A 56 -4.11 -16.80 -14.40
N ASP A 57 -4.63 -16.64 -13.17
CA ASP A 57 -6.03 -16.92 -12.81
C ASP A 57 -6.90 -15.67 -12.63
N ILE A 58 -6.67 -14.58 -13.39
CA ILE A 58 -7.55 -13.41 -13.36
C ILE A 58 -8.81 -13.67 -14.20
N VAL A 59 -9.94 -13.91 -13.51
CA VAL A 59 -11.25 -14.03 -14.15
C VAL A 59 -11.95 -12.67 -14.14
N LEU A 60 -12.28 -12.15 -15.32
CA LEU A 60 -13.11 -10.95 -15.48
C LEU A 60 -14.59 -11.29 -15.22
N PRO A 61 -15.40 -10.34 -14.72
CA PRO A 61 -16.82 -10.57 -14.45
C PRO A 61 -17.56 -11.04 -15.70
N MET A 62 -18.34 -12.12 -15.59
CA MET A 62 -19.08 -12.68 -16.73
C MET A 62 -20.45 -12.03 -16.94
N ASP A 63 -21.01 -11.42 -15.90
CA ASP A 63 -22.29 -10.73 -15.95
C ASP A 63 -22.34 -9.49 -15.04
N MET A 64 -23.44 -8.74 -15.13
CA MET A 64 -23.65 -7.50 -14.37
C MET A 64 -23.65 -7.72 -12.85
N LYS A 65 -24.23 -8.83 -12.39
CA LYS A 65 -24.32 -9.15 -10.96
C LYS A 65 -22.93 -9.45 -10.40
N GLU A 66 -22.10 -10.16 -11.16
CA GLU A 66 -20.71 -10.39 -10.81
C GLU A 66 -19.88 -9.12 -10.83
N LYS A 67 -20.12 -8.22 -11.80
CA LYS A 67 -19.45 -6.91 -11.86
C LYS A 67 -19.76 -6.07 -10.62
N ILE A 68 -21.03 -5.92 -10.26
CA ILE A 68 -21.46 -5.21 -9.05
C ILE A 68 -20.82 -5.82 -7.80
N ARG A 69 -20.87 -7.16 -7.65
CA ARG A 69 -20.23 -7.87 -6.53
C ARG A 69 -18.72 -7.62 -6.47
N GLY A 70 -18.06 -7.62 -7.62
CA GLY A 70 -16.64 -7.32 -7.76
C GLY A 70 -16.30 -5.91 -7.29
N CYS A 71 -17.06 -4.91 -7.73
CA CYS A 71 -16.93 -3.51 -7.31
C CYS A 71 -17.12 -3.33 -5.80
N ARG A 72 -18.16 -3.93 -5.20
CA ARG A 72 -18.37 -3.88 -3.73
C ARG A 72 -17.23 -4.55 -2.98
N THR A 73 -16.72 -5.67 -3.49
CA THR A 73 -15.61 -6.37 -2.84
C THR A 73 -14.33 -5.56 -2.91
N LYS A 74 -14.03 -4.95 -4.07
CA LYS A 74 -12.92 -4.03 -4.25
C LYS A 74 -13.04 -2.84 -3.29
N SER A 75 -14.22 -2.23 -3.20
CA SER A 75 -14.53 -1.16 -2.25
C SER A 75 -14.15 -1.52 -0.81
N LEU A 76 -14.60 -2.68 -0.33
CA LEU A 76 -14.35 -3.14 1.04
C LEU A 76 -12.87 -3.49 1.29
N LEU A 77 -12.21 -4.14 0.34
CA LEU A 77 -10.78 -4.47 0.46
C LEU A 77 -9.92 -3.20 0.52
N TYR A 78 -10.18 -2.23 -0.35
CA TYR A 78 -9.43 -0.98 -0.38
C TYR A 78 -9.74 -0.09 0.84
N ARG A 79 -10.97 -0.13 1.38
CA ARG A 79 -11.31 0.51 2.65
C ARG A 79 -10.48 -0.08 3.79
N PHE A 80 -10.41 -1.41 3.86
CA PHE A 80 -9.62 -2.10 4.87
C PHE A 80 -8.12 -1.78 4.75
N LEU A 81 -7.58 -1.70 3.53
CA LEU A 81 -6.21 -1.24 3.29
C LEU A 81 -6.00 0.22 3.75
N ALA A 82 -6.94 1.11 3.44
CA ALA A 82 -6.86 2.51 3.86
C ALA A 82 -6.80 2.63 5.38
N ASP A 83 -7.70 1.95 6.09
CA ASP A 83 -7.75 1.98 7.56
C ASP A 83 -6.49 1.36 8.20
N GLY A 84 -5.98 0.26 7.63
CA GLY A 84 -4.82 -0.44 8.18
C GLY A 84 -3.45 0.12 7.76
N PHE A 85 -3.38 0.97 6.73
CA PHE A 85 -2.18 1.73 6.37
C PHE A 85 -2.16 3.14 6.96
N ASN A 86 -3.19 3.51 7.72
CA ASN A 86 -3.23 4.74 8.50
C ASN A 86 -2.95 4.45 9.97
N GLU A 87 -2.82 5.51 10.77
CA GLU A 87 -2.68 5.39 12.22
C GLU A 87 -3.87 4.59 12.80
N PRO A 88 -3.62 3.51 13.56
CA PRO A 88 -4.69 2.67 14.09
C PRO A 88 -5.68 3.45 14.94
N THR A 89 -6.96 3.36 14.57
CA THR A 89 -8.07 3.93 15.36
C THR A 89 -8.62 2.94 16.37
N VAL A 90 -9.34 3.43 17.36
CA VAL A 90 -10.00 2.61 18.38
C VAL A 90 -11.03 1.69 17.73
N GLU A 91 -11.83 2.24 16.81
CA GLU A 91 -12.89 1.55 16.09
C GLU A 91 -12.33 0.41 15.24
N PHE A 92 -11.31 0.72 14.43
CA PHE A 92 -10.67 -0.27 13.57
C PHE A 92 -10.03 -1.39 14.40
N THR A 93 -9.25 -1.04 15.42
CA THR A 93 -8.58 -2.03 16.28
C THR A 93 -9.58 -2.91 17.03
N ARG A 94 -10.68 -2.35 17.53
CA ARG A 94 -11.77 -3.15 18.13
C ARG A 94 -12.34 -4.14 17.13
N GLY A 95 -12.57 -3.70 15.91
CA GLY A 95 -13.08 -4.57 14.86
C GLY A 95 -12.12 -5.69 14.47
N ILE A 96 -10.80 -5.48 14.58
CA ILE A 96 -9.79 -6.52 14.39
C ILE A 96 -9.88 -7.54 15.52
N VAL A 97 -9.77 -7.11 16.79
CA VAL A 97 -9.70 -8.05 17.92
C VAL A 97 -11.02 -8.81 18.17
N ASN A 98 -12.16 -8.20 17.84
CA ASN A 98 -13.48 -8.83 18.03
C ASN A 98 -13.88 -9.75 16.87
N GLY A 99 -13.06 -9.86 15.82
CA GLY A 99 -13.41 -10.66 14.64
C GLY A 99 -14.55 -10.10 13.79
N THR A 100 -15.00 -8.86 14.03
CA THR A 100 -16.01 -8.20 13.17
C THR A 100 -15.50 -8.10 11.74
N HIS A 101 -14.19 -7.87 11.59
CA HIS A 101 -13.55 -7.92 10.28
C HIS A 101 -13.32 -9.34 9.80
N SER A 102 -13.16 -10.36 10.66
CA SER A 102 -12.96 -11.74 10.20
C SER A 102 -14.17 -12.34 9.50
N ASP A 103 -15.38 -12.03 9.97
CA ASP A 103 -16.61 -12.53 9.35
C ASP A 103 -16.88 -11.85 8.00
N ASN A 104 -16.66 -10.52 7.93
CA ASN A 104 -16.81 -9.74 6.71
C ASN A 104 -15.70 -10.08 5.69
N LEU A 105 -14.45 -10.13 6.14
CA LEU A 105 -13.30 -10.47 5.30
C LEU A 105 -13.30 -11.93 4.87
N GLY A 106 -13.76 -12.87 5.69
CA GLY A 106 -13.79 -14.30 5.35
C GLY A 106 -14.65 -14.61 4.12
N GLY A 107 -15.79 -13.94 3.98
CA GLY A 107 -16.65 -14.04 2.80
C GLY A 107 -16.07 -13.33 1.57
N LEU A 108 -15.51 -12.13 1.77
CA LEU A 108 -14.89 -11.34 0.71
C LEU A 108 -13.61 -11.97 0.16
N PHE A 109 -12.79 -12.57 1.03
CA PHE A 109 -11.55 -13.22 0.65
C PHE A 109 -11.79 -14.49 -0.14
N LYS A 110 -12.77 -15.34 0.19
CA LYS A 110 -13.05 -16.55 -0.63
C LYS A 110 -13.31 -16.24 -2.11
N VAL A 111 -13.85 -15.05 -2.44
CA VAL A 111 -14.13 -14.62 -3.81
C VAL A 111 -12.90 -14.01 -4.51
N PHE A 112 -11.94 -13.47 -3.74
CA PHE A 112 -10.80 -12.74 -4.28
C PHE A 112 -9.43 -13.41 -4.10
N THR A 113 -9.28 -14.35 -3.15
CA THR A 113 -8.02 -15.02 -2.79
C THR A 113 -7.80 -16.30 -3.57
N SER A 114 -7.46 -16.18 -4.85
CA SER A 114 -6.77 -17.26 -5.57
C SER A 114 -5.26 -17.27 -5.30
N ASN A 115 -4.70 -16.21 -4.71
CA ASN A 115 -3.26 -16.06 -4.52
C ASN A 115 -2.81 -16.30 -3.07
N LYS A 116 -1.80 -17.17 -2.89
CA LYS A 116 -1.19 -17.56 -1.61
C LYS A 116 -0.84 -16.37 -0.71
N ARG A 117 -0.35 -15.26 -1.26
CA ARG A 117 0.02 -14.09 -0.43
C ARG A 117 -1.16 -13.47 0.30
N MET A 118 -2.31 -13.37 -0.37
CA MET A 118 -3.51 -12.84 0.28
C MET A 118 -4.03 -13.80 1.34
N ASP A 119 -3.88 -15.11 1.12
CA ASP A 119 -4.22 -16.15 2.10
C ASP A 119 -3.35 -16.05 3.36
N ASP A 120 -2.03 -15.99 3.18
CA ASP A 120 -1.06 -15.80 4.27
C ASP A 120 -1.35 -14.50 5.03
N GLY A 121 -1.65 -13.41 4.30
CA GLY A 121 -1.96 -12.12 4.89
C GLY A 121 -3.26 -12.14 5.71
N ARG A 122 -4.30 -12.78 5.19
CA ARG A 122 -5.56 -13.00 5.92
C ARG A 122 -5.30 -13.78 7.20
N VAL A 123 -4.58 -14.90 7.13
CA VAL A 123 -4.28 -15.73 8.31
C VAL A 123 -3.55 -14.93 9.38
N ALA A 124 -2.58 -14.11 9.01
CA ALA A 124 -1.86 -13.27 9.95
C ALA A 124 -2.78 -12.26 10.66
N ILE A 125 -3.72 -11.63 9.95
CA ILE A 125 -4.69 -10.71 10.58
C ILE A 125 -5.67 -11.47 11.48
N LEU A 126 -6.11 -12.68 11.08
CA LEU A 126 -7.02 -13.48 11.90
C LEU A 126 -6.40 -13.94 13.22
N ASN A 127 -5.07 -14.07 13.30
CA ASN A 127 -4.36 -14.35 14.56
C ASN A 127 -4.50 -13.24 15.60
N MET A 128 -4.99 -12.06 15.21
CA MET A 128 -5.29 -10.95 16.12
C MET A 128 -6.63 -11.12 16.84
N ASN A 129 -7.51 -12.02 16.38
CA ASN A 129 -8.81 -12.26 16.99
C ASN A 129 -8.67 -12.77 18.43
N GLY A 130 -9.46 -12.22 19.34
CA GLY A 130 -9.48 -12.61 20.75
C GLY A 130 -8.31 -12.04 21.58
N GLN A 131 -7.41 -11.26 20.98
CA GLN A 131 -6.40 -10.53 21.73
C GLN A 131 -7.03 -9.40 22.56
N LYS A 132 -6.38 -8.99 23.65
CA LYS A 132 -6.88 -7.92 24.50
C LYS A 132 -6.77 -6.58 23.78
N PHE A 133 -7.90 -5.87 23.68
CA PHE A 133 -8.00 -4.61 22.95
C PHE A 133 -6.93 -3.57 23.37
N ALA A 134 -6.79 -3.26 24.66
CA ALA A 134 -5.88 -2.21 25.11
C ALA A 134 -4.41 -2.52 24.75
N GLU A 135 -3.95 -3.74 25.06
CA GLU A 135 -2.58 -4.19 24.73
C GLU A 135 -2.34 -4.20 23.21
N THR A 136 -3.36 -4.59 22.42
CA THR A 136 -3.27 -4.61 20.96
C THR A 136 -3.20 -3.19 20.39
N PHE A 137 -4.07 -2.30 20.86
CA PHE A 137 -4.14 -0.92 20.38
C PHE A 137 -2.82 -0.16 20.61
N ASP A 138 -2.27 -0.25 21.82
CA ASP A 138 -1.00 0.39 22.15
C ASP A 138 0.13 -0.19 21.29
N SER A 139 0.21 -1.51 21.17
CA SER A 139 1.22 -2.20 20.36
C SER A 139 1.16 -1.82 18.87
N LEU A 140 -0.05 -1.75 18.28
CA LEU A 140 -0.22 -1.37 16.88
C LEU A 140 0.14 0.09 16.62
N ARG A 141 -0.15 1.00 17.55
CA ARG A 141 0.25 2.41 17.46
C ARG A 141 1.75 2.58 17.59
N GLU A 142 2.37 1.92 18.56
CA GLU A 142 3.83 1.94 18.73
C GLU A 142 4.54 1.42 17.48
N GLU A 143 4.05 0.32 16.91
CA GLU A 143 4.60 -0.21 15.67
C GLU A 143 4.34 0.71 14.47
N TYR A 144 3.15 1.31 14.35
CA TYR A 144 2.87 2.28 13.29
C TYR A 144 3.87 3.44 13.33
N CYS A 145 4.01 4.08 14.50
CA CYS A 145 4.94 5.18 14.69
C CYS A 145 6.37 4.76 14.37
N ARG A 146 6.80 3.58 14.81
CA ARG A 146 8.14 3.04 14.48
C ARG A 146 8.34 2.84 12.98
N ASN A 147 7.33 2.29 12.30
CA ASN A 147 7.46 1.93 10.89
C ASN A 147 7.32 3.14 9.96
N ILE A 148 6.56 4.18 10.34
CA ILE A 148 6.18 5.31 9.46
C ILE A 148 6.79 6.65 9.88
N TYR A 149 6.88 6.96 11.17
CA TYR A 149 7.22 8.31 11.68
C TYR A 149 8.45 8.36 12.61
N ASP A 150 9.17 7.25 12.80
CA ASP A 150 10.31 7.23 13.73
C ASP A 150 11.44 8.13 13.26
N THR A 151 12.21 8.64 14.22
CA THR A 151 13.44 9.41 13.97
C THR A 151 14.64 8.48 13.73
N TYR A 152 14.55 7.22 14.18
CA TYR A 152 15.61 6.23 14.05
C TYR A 152 15.26 5.17 13.00
N LEU A 153 16.23 4.84 12.14
CA LEU A 153 16.05 3.78 11.14
C LEU A 153 15.99 2.39 11.75
N PRO A 154 15.37 1.43 11.05
CA PRO A 154 14.66 1.59 9.77
C PRO A 154 13.18 2.02 9.90
N PHE A 155 12.73 2.92 9.03
CA PHE A 155 11.31 3.27 8.80
C PHE A 155 11.05 3.52 7.30
N ILE A 156 9.79 3.53 6.87
CA ILE A 156 9.37 3.75 5.49
C ILE A 156 8.51 5.00 5.36
N SER A 157 8.62 5.69 4.23
CA SER A 157 7.68 6.76 3.88
C SER A 157 6.32 6.16 3.50
N PRO A 158 5.19 6.82 3.79
CA PRO A 158 3.88 6.43 3.30
C PRO A 158 3.41 7.23 2.06
N TYR A 159 4.30 7.94 1.34
CA TYR A 159 3.91 8.85 0.25
C TYR A 159 4.44 8.45 -1.14
N GLU A 160 3.59 8.54 -2.17
CA GLU A 160 3.97 8.28 -3.57
C GLU A 160 5.19 9.12 -3.98
N SER A 161 5.14 10.43 -3.71
CA SER A 161 6.21 11.38 -4.10
C SER A 161 7.59 10.90 -3.69
N VAL A 162 7.73 10.28 -2.51
CA VAL A 162 9.01 9.74 -2.01
C VAL A 162 9.45 8.50 -2.80
N TYR A 163 8.55 7.53 -3.04
CA TYR A 163 8.89 6.33 -3.81
C TYR A 163 9.20 6.65 -5.28
N ARG A 164 8.51 7.66 -5.83
CA ARG A 164 8.72 8.13 -7.21
C ARG A 164 9.88 9.13 -7.33
N GLY A 165 10.59 9.41 -6.24
CA GLY A 165 11.84 10.19 -6.23
C GLY A 165 11.65 11.71 -6.39
N GLU A 166 10.46 12.23 -6.11
CA GLU A 166 10.22 13.66 -6.03
C GLU A 166 10.99 14.27 -4.83
N ARG A 167 11.46 15.50 -5.01
CA ARG A 167 12.36 16.18 -4.05
C ARG A 167 11.69 17.32 -3.29
N GLN A 168 10.38 17.49 -3.46
CA GLN A 168 9.63 18.60 -2.89
C GLN A 168 8.28 18.12 -2.37
N VAL A 169 7.84 18.72 -1.26
CA VAL A 169 6.49 18.55 -0.71
C VAL A 169 5.48 19.14 -1.70
N MET A 170 4.34 18.48 -1.88
CA MET A 170 3.33 18.85 -2.89
C MET A 170 3.92 18.93 -4.30
N GLY A 171 4.67 17.90 -4.69
CA GLY A 171 5.26 17.80 -6.03
C GLY A 171 4.22 17.53 -7.13
N LEU A 172 4.71 17.17 -8.32
CA LEU A 172 3.85 17.00 -9.49
C LEU A 172 2.85 15.86 -9.26
N ARG A 173 3.31 14.75 -8.67
CA ARG A 173 2.46 13.59 -8.36
C ARG A 173 1.42 13.92 -7.30
N THR A 174 1.83 14.50 -6.18
CA THR A 174 0.90 14.89 -5.11
C THR A 174 -0.17 15.88 -5.61
N SER A 175 0.21 16.81 -6.49
CA SER A 175 -0.75 17.74 -7.11
C SER A 175 -1.72 17.05 -8.06
N ASP A 176 -1.25 16.11 -8.88
CA ASP A 176 -2.09 15.34 -9.81
C ASP A 176 -3.08 14.45 -9.04
N VAL A 177 -2.61 13.74 -8.00
CA VAL A 177 -3.47 12.96 -7.08
C VAL A 177 -4.59 13.85 -6.50
N ASN A 178 -4.26 15.05 -6.02
CA ASN A 178 -5.24 15.99 -5.50
C ASN A 178 -6.24 16.46 -6.57
N GLU A 179 -5.81 16.63 -7.83
CA GLU A 179 -6.70 16.96 -8.94
C GLU A 179 -7.66 15.80 -9.27
N ARG A 180 -7.18 14.55 -9.22
CA ARG A 180 -8.00 13.34 -9.39
C ARG A 180 -9.11 13.27 -8.33
N TYR A 181 -8.79 13.57 -7.07
CA TYR A 181 -9.80 13.63 -6.00
C TYR A 181 -10.85 14.70 -6.28
N LYS A 182 -10.43 15.91 -6.66
CA LYS A 182 -11.35 17.02 -6.99
C LYS A 182 -12.27 16.70 -8.17
N LYS A 183 -11.76 16.02 -9.20
CA LYS A 183 -12.57 15.57 -10.35
C LYS A 183 -13.68 14.60 -9.94
N ALA A 184 -13.46 13.80 -8.90
CA ALA A 184 -14.48 12.95 -8.30
C ALA A 184 -15.37 13.68 -7.26
N GLY A 185 -15.23 15.01 -7.10
CA GLY A 185 -15.96 15.77 -6.09
C GLY A 185 -15.50 15.47 -4.65
N LEU A 186 -14.26 15.04 -4.47
CA LEU A 186 -13.65 14.74 -3.18
C LEU A 186 -12.58 15.78 -2.82
N GLY A 187 -12.26 15.86 -1.54
CA GLY A 187 -11.13 16.63 -1.02
C GLY A 187 -10.40 15.81 0.04
N VAL A 188 -9.18 16.24 0.37
CA VAL A 188 -8.41 15.67 1.47
C VAL A 188 -8.71 16.48 2.72
N GLU A 189 -9.13 15.80 3.78
CA GLU A 189 -9.27 16.37 5.11
C GLU A 189 -8.09 15.95 5.99
N GLY A 190 -7.73 16.79 6.97
CA GLY A 190 -6.62 16.52 7.88
C GLY A 190 -5.28 17.11 7.43
N GLY A 191 -4.20 16.73 8.12
CA GLY A 191 -2.85 17.27 7.93
C GLY A 191 -1.95 16.44 7.01
N GLU A 192 -2.45 15.31 6.50
CA GLU A 192 -1.70 14.39 5.65
C GLU A 192 -1.74 14.82 4.17
N MET A 193 -0.71 14.46 3.41
CA MET A 193 -0.64 14.79 2.00
C MET A 193 -1.59 13.93 1.15
N PRO A 194 -2.09 14.43 0.01
CA PRO A 194 -2.98 13.69 -0.88
C PRO A 194 -2.44 12.34 -1.36
N ASP A 195 -1.12 12.22 -1.50
CA ASP A 195 -0.40 11.03 -2.01
C ASP A 195 -0.01 10.04 -0.91
N HIS A 196 -0.60 10.15 0.29
CA HIS A 196 -0.47 9.16 1.34
C HIS A 196 -1.13 7.84 0.91
N ILE A 197 -0.50 6.69 1.17
CA ILE A 197 -0.98 5.37 0.74
C ILE A 197 -2.41 5.08 1.19
N SER A 198 -2.80 5.53 2.40
CA SER A 198 -4.16 5.35 2.91
C SER A 198 -5.19 6.15 2.11
N HIS A 199 -4.85 7.39 1.72
CA HIS A 199 -5.73 8.24 0.90
C HIS A 199 -5.90 7.68 -0.51
N GLU A 200 -4.83 7.20 -1.14
CA GLU A 200 -4.92 6.58 -2.46
C GLU A 200 -5.77 5.30 -2.42
N CYS A 201 -5.62 4.49 -1.37
CA CYS A 201 -6.46 3.30 -1.16
C CYS A 201 -7.93 3.70 -0.93
N GLU A 202 -8.18 4.70 -0.08
CA GLU A 202 -9.52 5.20 0.19
C GLU A 202 -10.21 5.73 -1.07
N PHE A 203 -9.48 6.44 -1.92
CA PHE A 203 -10.01 6.92 -3.18
C PHE A 203 -10.50 5.79 -4.08
N VAL A 204 -9.70 4.72 -4.22
CA VAL A 204 -10.11 3.52 -4.99
C VAL A 204 -11.33 2.84 -4.35
N SER A 205 -11.40 2.81 -3.02
CA SER A 205 -12.58 2.30 -2.30
C SER A 205 -13.85 3.08 -2.68
N ILE A 206 -13.79 4.41 -2.58
CA ILE A 206 -14.93 5.30 -2.88
C ILE A 206 -15.37 5.17 -4.34
N LEU A 207 -14.44 5.16 -5.30
CA LEU A 207 -14.79 4.99 -6.72
C LEU A 207 -15.46 3.64 -6.96
N SER A 208 -14.92 2.57 -6.37
CA SER A 208 -15.48 1.21 -6.53
C SER A 208 -16.90 1.10 -5.97
N GLU A 209 -17.18 1.76 -4.85
CA GLU A 209 -18.51 1.82 -4.26
C GLU A 209 -19.51 2.56 -5.15
N ARG A 210 -19.09 3.71 -5.70
CA ARG A 210 -19.93 4.51 -6.62
C ARG A 210 -20.25 3.75 -7.89
N ILE A 211 -19.26 3.07 -8.48
CA ILE A 211 -19.47 2.21 -9.66
C ILE A 211 -20.53 1.15 -9.36
N ALA A 212 -20.43 0.48 -8.21
CA ALA A 212 -21.43 -0.53 -7.83
C ALA A 212 -22.85 0.04 -7.72
N GLY A 213 -23.01 1.20 -7.07
CA GLY A 213 -24.31 1.87 -6.96
C GLY A 213 -24.89 2.30 -8.30
N LEU A 214 -24.07 2.90 -9.18
CA LEU A 214 -24.50 3.30 -10.52
C LEU A 214 -24.93 2.11 -11.37
N LEU A 215 -24.21 0.99 -11.29
CA LEU A 215 -24.60 -0.25 -11.99
C LEU A 215 -25.92 -0.83 -11.46
N GLU A 216 -26.16 -0.78 -10.15
CA GLU A 216 -27.42 -1.20 -9.53
C GLU A 216 -28.61 -0.33 -9.96
N GLU A 217 -28.38 0.96 -10.16
CA GLU A 217 -29.38 1.93 -10.64
C GLU A 217 -29.60 1.88 -12.16
N GLY A 218 -28.77 1.12 -12.89
CA GLY A 218 -28.81 1.05 -14.36
C GLY A 218 -28.15 2.22 -15.08
N ASN A 219 -27.40 3.07 -14.36
CA ASN A 219 -26.66 4.21 -14.88
C ASN A 219 -25.33 3.79 -15.51
N ILE A 220 -25.41 2.91 -16.53
CA ILE A 220 -24.24 2.21 -17.10
C ILE A 220 -23.16 3.16 -17.63
N LYS A 221 -23.55 4.22 -18.34
CA LYS A 221 -22.60 5.16 -18.95
C LYS A 221 -21.78 5.90 -17.88
N GLU A 222 -22.43 6.35 -16.81
CA GLU A 222 -21.74 7.03 -15.72
C GLU A 222 -20.84 6.04 -14.95
N ALA A 223 -21.29 4.80 -14.77
CA ALA A 223 -20.45 3.75 -14.17
C ALA A 223 -19.17 3.50 -14.98
N GLU A 224 -19.25 3.50 -16.31
CA GLU A 224 -18.08 3.36 -17.21
C GLU A 224 -17.11 4.55 -17.08
N GLU A 225 -17.62 5.77 -16.92
CA GLU A 225 -16.80 6.97 -16.70
C GLU A 225 -16.02 6.88 -15.38
N TYR A 226 -16.67 6.42 -14.30
CA TYR A 226 -16.00 6.17 -13.01
C TYR A 226 -15.05 4.97 -13.04
N GLU A 227 -15.36 3.92 -13.81
CA GLU A 227 -14.46 2.77 -14.00
C GLU A 227 -13.17 3.20 -14.71
N ALA A 228 -13.29 4.00 -15.78
CA ALA A 228 -12.12 4.59 -16.45
C ALA A 228 -11.29 5.46 -15.49
N MET A 229 -11.94 6.30 -14.69
CA MET A 229 -11.26 7.11 -13.67
C MET A 229 -10.50 6.25 -12.64
N CYS A 230 -11.10 5.15 -12.19
CA CYS A 230 -10.49 4.22 -11.25
C CYS A 230 -9.27 3.51 -11.86
N ASP A 231 -9.41 3.05 -13.10
CA ASP A 231 -8.36 2.33 -13.83
C ASP A 231 -7.17 3.24 -14.17
N GLU A 232 -7.45 4.49 -14.58
CA GLU A 232 -6.41 5.51 -14.78
C GLU A 232 -5.67 5.82 -13.48
N PHE A 233 -6.39 6.02 -12.37
CA PHE A 233 -5.77 6.33 -11.08
C PHE A 233 -4.87 5.18 -10.60
N LEU A 234 -5.36 3.94 -10.69
CA LEU A 234 -4.56 2.76 -10.35
C LEU A 234 -3.30 2.65 -11.22
N ARG A 235 -3.44 2.83 -12.54
CA ARG A 235 -2.32 2.76 -13.48
C ARG A 235 -1.28 3.85 -13.21
N ASP A 236 -1.70 5.10 -13.09
CA ASP A 236 -0.80 6.25 -13.11
C ASP A 236 -0.18 6.55 -11.73
N HIS A 237 -0.87 6.15 -10.65
CA HIS A 237 -0.49 6.38 -9.26
C HIS A 237 -0.31 5.06 -8.49
N LEU A 238 -1.33 4.58 -7.78
CA LEU A 238 -1.20 3.59 -6.71
C LEU A 238 -0.40 2.32 -7.09
N LEU A 239 -0.56 1.79 -8.31
CA LEU A 239 0.15 0.57 -8.73
C LEU A 239 1.62 0.82 -9.12
N GLN A 240 2.02 2.08 -9.31
CA GLN A 240 3.41 2.44 -9.61
C GLN A 240 4.33 2.33 -8.38
N TRP A 241 3.77 2.30 -7.17
CA TRP A 241 4.58 2.35 -5.95
C TRP A 241 4.03 1.51 -4.78
N GLY A 242 2.71 1.31 -4.70
CA GLY A 242 2.07 0.61 -3.59
C GLY A 242 2.62 -0.81 -3.37
N ALA A 243 2.96 -1.53 -4.44
CA ALA A 243 3.58 -2.85 -4.33
C ALA A 243 4.95 -2.80 -3.63
N LYS A 244 5.77 -1.79 -3.92
CA LYS A 244 7.07 -1.58 -3.28
C LYS A 244 6.90 -1.15 -1.82
N PHE A 245 5.94 -0.27 -1.54
CA PHE A 245 5.56 0.10 -0.17
C PHE A 245 5.22 -1.14 0.67
N CYS A 246 4.40 -2.05 0.14
CA CYS A 246 4.06 -3.28 0.85
C CYS A 246 5.26 -4.20 1.11
N GLU A 247 6.19 -4.36 0.15
CA GLU A 247 7.41 -5.16 0.40
C GLU A 247 8.30 -4.52 1.48
N ASP A 248 8.41 -3.19 1.48
CA ASP A 248 9.19 -2.47 2.48
C ASP A 248 8.53 -2.55 3.87
N LEU A 249 7.20 -2.42 3.94
CA LEU A 249 6.43 -2.63 5.18
C LEU A 249 6.61 -4.05 5.70
N LEU A 250 6.55 -5.07 4.83
CA LEU A 250 6.74 -6.47 5.20
C LEU A 250 8.13 -6.70 5.82
N ALA A 251 9.15 -6.01 5.32
CA ALA A 251 10.52 -6.13 5.83
C ALA A 251 10.69 -5.53 7.24
N LEU A 252 9.85 -4.55 7.62
CA LEU A 252 9.88 -3.90 8.94
C LEU A 252 8.88 -4.48 9.94
N ALA A 253 7.80 -5.06 9.44
CA ALA A 253 6.69 -5.53 10.24
C ALA A 253 7.11 -6.61 11.25
N LYS A 254 6.83 -6.35 12.52
CA LYS A 254 7.04 -7.27 13.65
C LYS A 254 5.74 -7.97 14.02
N SER A 255 4.63 -7.26 14.09
CA SER A 255 3.32 -7.86 14.36
C SER A 255 2.77 -8.63 13.17
N ASP A 256 1.94 -9.63 13.47
CA ASP A 256 1.19 -10.36 12.45
C ASP A 256 0.21 -9.45 11.71
N PHE A 257 -0.31 -8.41 12.37
CA PHE A 257 -1.16 -7.41 11.73
C PHE A 257 -0.45 -6.73 10.55
N TYR A 258 0.70 -6.06 10.76
CA TYR A 258 1.36 -5.33 9.67
C TYR A 258 1.98 -6.26 8.62
N LYS A 259 2.41 -7.47 8.99
CA LYS A 259 2.77 -8.50 8.00
C LYS A 259 1.57 -8.87 7.14
N GLY A 260 0.42 -9.03 7.78
CA GLY A 260 -0.85 -9.30 7.14
C GLY A 260 -1.26 -8.20 6.16
N MET A 261 -1.23 -6.95 6.60
CA MET A 261 -1.52 -5.77 5.78
C MET A 261 -0.60 -5.68 4.56
N ALA A 262 0.70 -5.87 4.75
CA ALA A 262 1.68 -5.86 3.67
C ALA A 262 1.41 -6.97 2.64
N LEU A 263 1.16 -8.20 3.09
CA LEU A 263 0.85 -9.34 2.22
C LEU A 263 -0.46 -9.16 1.46
N LEU A 264 -1.50 -8.66 2.13
CA LEU A 264 -2.80 -8.36 1.52
C LEU A 264 -2.69 -7.26 0.47
N GLY A 265 -2.12 -6.11 0.83
CA GLY A 265 -1.92 -4.99 -0.10
C GLY A 265 -1.12 -5.43 -1.32
N ARG A 266 0.00 -6.13 -1.11
CA ARG A 266 0.84 -6.66 -2.20
C ARG A 266 0.06 -7.58 -3.14
N GLY A 267 -0.77 -8.46 -2.60
CA GLY A 267 -1.61 -9.38 -3.38
C GLY A 267 -2.69 -8.65 -4.17
N ILE A 268 -3.40 -7.71 -3.54
CA ILE A 268 -4.46 -6.91 -4.17
C ILE A 268 -3.88 -6.06 -5.30
N PHE A 269 -2.79 -5.34 -5.06
CA PHE A 269 -2.15 -4.50 -6.09
C PHE A 269 -1.62 -5.34 -7.26
N ASN A 270 -1.08 -6.54 -6.98
CA ASN A 270 -0.66 -7.46 -8.04
C ASN A 270 -1.83 -7.94 -8.89
N LYS A 271 -2.98 -8.22 -8.26
CA LYS A 271 -4.19 -8.64 -8.95
C LYS A 271 -4.72 -7.54 -9.86
N GLU A 272 -4.79 -6.30 -9.37
CA GLU A 272 -5.21 -5.15 -10.16
C GLU A 272 -4.26 -4.84 -11.31
N TYR A 273 -2.95 -4.94 -11.09
CA TYR A 273 -1.97 -4.82 -12.16
C TYR A 273 -2.23 -5.85 -13.27
N ASN A 274 -2.39 -7.13 -12.92
CA ASN A 274 -2.69 -8.16 -13.92
C ASN A 274 -4.04 -7.93 -14.62
N ARG A 275 -5.07 -7.45 -13.91
CA ARG A 275 -6.36 -7.07 -14.50
C ARG A 275 -6.18 -5.98 -15.57
N LEU A 276 -5.50 -4.89 -15.23
CA LEU A 276 -5.23 -3.79 -16.15
C LEU A 276 -4.39 -4.23 -17.35
N ARG A 277 -3.43 -5.13 -17.15
CA ARG A 277 -2.66 -5.75 -18.23
C ARG A 277 -3.55 -6.52 -19.21
N ILE A 278 -4.44 -7.37 -18.71
CA ILE A 278 -5.36 -8.17 -19.54
C ILE A 278 -6.32 -7.28 -20.33
N LEU A 279 -6.74 -6.16 -19.74
CA LEU A 279 -7.58 -5.16 -20.42
C LEU A 279 -6.81 -4.31 -21.44
N GLY A 280 -5.48 -4.44 -21.54
CA GLY A 280 -4.65 -3.70 -22.49
C GLY A 280 -4.48 -2.22 -22.13
N VAL A 281 -4.59 -1.87 -20.84
CA VAL A 281 -4.49 -0.49 -20.35
C VAL A 281 -3.20 -0.21 -19.57
N LEU A 282 -2.25 -1.16 -19.52
CA LEU A 282 -0.89 -0.98 -19.02
C LEU A 282 0.14 -0.89 -20.15
#